data_AF-A0A523WL39-F1
#
_entry.id   AF-A0A523WL39-F1
#
_cell.length_a   1.000
_cell.length_b   1.000
_cell.length_c   1.000
_cell.angle_alpha   90.00
_cell.angle_beta   90.00
_cell.angle_gamma   90.00
#
_symmetry.space_group_name_H-M   'P 1'
#
loop_
_entity.id
_entity.type
_entity.pdbx_description
1 polymer ?
#
loop_
_entity_poly.entity_id
_entity_poly.type
_entity_poly.pdbx_seq_one_letter_code
_entity_poly.pdbx_strand_id
1 'polypeptide(L)'
;MDKVIVVKIGGATLGSHDTTIEDIVSLQQQGRLLVVVHGGGRLVTEWLSKRGISTRFVHGERVTDKATLEMVTAVLAGLANKEIVAAINSLGGRAIGISGVDGGLIQSRIEDIELGYVGTVVKVDTAPLEALLQAGYIPVVSPLSLHSFDKPKDAPPILNINADPVAGEIAAAIGAERLIFLTDVAG
;
A
#
# COMPACT_ATOMS: atom_id res chain seq x y z
N MET A 1 1.58 21.33 -10.42
CA MET A 1 1.95 19.92 -10.66
C MET A 1 0.96 19.36 -11.66
N ASP A 2 1.40 18.49 -12.56
CA ASP A 2 0.48 17.72 -13.40
C ASP A 2 -0.47 16.91 -12.51
N LYS A 3 -1.66 16.65 -13.04
CA LYS A 3 -2.75 16.04 -12.28
C LYS A 3 -2.45 14.56 -11.99
N VAL A 4 -2.09 14.27 -10.73
CA VAL A 4 -1.79 12.90 -10.26
C VAL A 4 -3.08 12.10 -10.09
N ILE A 5 -3.06 10.84 -10.50
CA ILE A 5 -4.12 9.87 -10.27
C ILE A 5 -3.61 8.84 -9.25
N VAL A 6 -4.33 8.66 -8.15
CA VAL A 6 -4.06 7.60 -7.18
C VAL A 6 -4.98 6.43 -7.47
N VAL A 7 -4.41 5.25 -7.64
CA VAL A 7 -5.14 4.00 -7.92
C VAL A 7 -4.93 3.04 -6.76
N LYS A 8 -6.00 2.69 -6.04
CA LYS A 8 -5.99 1.61 -5.07
C LYS A 8 -6.33 0.31 -5.78
N ILE A 9 -5.42 -0.66 -5.75
CA ILE A 9 -5.65 -2.03 -6.21
C ILE A 9 -6.02 -2.91 -5.00
N GLY A 10 -7.19 -3.56 -5.07
CA GLY A 10 -7.63 -4.52 -4.06
C GLY A 10 -6.69 -5.72 -3.89
N GLY A 11 -6.85 -6.45 -2.78
CA GLY A 11 -6.04 -7.65 -2.49
C GLY A 11 -6.48 -8.91 -3.23
N ALA A 12 -7.47 -8.83 -4.12
CA ALA A 12 -7.79 -9.91 -5.04
C ALA A 12 -6.67 -10.00 -6.08
N THR A 13 -6.15 -11.21 -6.33
CA THR A 13 -5.23 -11.42 -7.45
C THR A 13 -5.90 -10.93 -8.72
N LEU A 14 -5.23 -10.01 -9.41
CA LEU A 14 -5.53 -9.63 -10.79
C LEU A 14 -5.72 -10.93 -11.59
N GLY A 15 -6.96 -11.21 -11.97
CA GLY A 15 -7.33 -12.46 -12.63
C GLY A 15 -6.85 -12.50 -14.07
N SER A 16 -7.04 -13.62 -14.75
CA SER A 16 -6.63 -13.82 -16.16
C SER A 16 -7.29 -12.90 -17.18
N HIS A 17 -8.27 -12.09 -16.77
CA HIS A 17 -9.00 -11.14 -17.62
C HIS A 17 -8.96 -9.71 -17.05
N ASP A 18 -8.15 -9.47 -16.02
CA ASP A 18 -7.99 -8.16 -15.42
C ASP A 18 -7.03 -7.33 -16.29
N THR A 19 -7.47 -6.15 -16.73
CA THR A 19 -6.67 -5.21 -17.56
C THR A 19 -6.04 -4.09 -16.75
N THR A 20 -6.13 -4.12 -15.42
CA THR A 20 -5.71 -3.00 -14.56
C THR A 20 -4.27 -2.58 -14.82
N ILE A 21 -3.37 -3.55 -14.99
CA ILE A 21 -1.94 -3.26 -15.15
C ILE A 21 -1.67 -2.70 -16.56
N GLU A 22 -2.31 -3.25 -17.59
CA GLU A 22 -2.31 -2.74 -18.96
C GLU A 22 -2.82 -1.29 -19.00
N ASP A 23 -3.90 -0.99 -18.31
CA ASP A 23 -4.51 0.33 -18.24
C ASP A 23 -3.60 1.34 -17.51
N ILE A 24 -2.99 0.93 -16.39
CA ILE A 24 -1.98 1.74 -15.67
C ILE A 24 -0.80 2.07 -16.58
N VAL A 25 -0.27 1.10 -17.31
CA VAL A 25 0.85 1.29 -18.24
C VAL A 25 0.46 2.20 -19.39
N SER A 26 -0.71 1.99 -20.00
CA SER A 26 -1.24 2.85 -21.07
C SER A 26 -1.39 4.30 -20.61
N LEU A 27 -1.93 4.53 -19.41
CA LEU A 27 -2.06 5.87 -18.83
C LEU A 27 -0.69 6.53 -18.60
N GLN A 28 0.31 5.78 -18.11
CA GLN A 28 1.67 6.30 -17.97
C GLN A 28 2.27 6.71 -19.32
N GLN A 29 2.09 5.89 -20.36
CA GLN A 29 2.58 6.18 -21.72
C GLN A 29 1.89 7.40 -22.35
N GLN A 30 0.67 7.71 -21.94
CA GLN A 30 -0.04 8.94 -22.30
C GLN A 30 0.41 10.17 -21.48
N GLY A 31 1.43 10.04 -20.63
CA GLY A 31 1.97 11.12 -19.82
C GLY A 31 1.19 11.41 -18.54
N ARG A 32 0.32 10.49 -18.08
CA ARG A 32 -0.36 10.64 -16.79
C ARG A 32 0.58 10.29 -15.63
N LEU A 33 0.51 11.08 -14.57
CA LEU A 33 1.20 10.78 -13.31
C LEU A 33 0.31 9.86 -12.45
N LEU A 34 0.87 8.73 -12.03
CA LEU A 34 0.13 7.68 -11.33
C LEU A 34 0.86 7.30 -10.05
N VAL A 35 0.10 7.14 -8.96
CA VAL A 35 0.55 6.46 -7.74
C VAL A 35 -0.36 5.27 -7.52
N VAL A 36 0.22 4.10 -7.35
CA VAL A 36 -0.52 2.86 -7.07
C VAL A 36 -0.38 2.53 -5.60
N VAL A 37 -1.49 2.30 -4.91
CA VAL A 37 -1.52 1.73 -3.55
C VAL A 37 -2.14 0.35 -3.64
N HIS A 38 -1.54 -0.65 -3.02
CA HIS A 38 -2.06 -2.02 -3.14
C HIS A 38 -2.46 -2.63 -1.80
N GLY A 39 -3.48 -3.48 -1.83
CA GLY A 39 -3.79 -4.39 -0.74
C GLY A 39 -3.00 -5.71 -0.82
N GLY A 40 -3.42 -6.68 -0.03
CA GLY A 40 -2.88 -8.05 -0.08
C GLY A 40 -3.42 -8.95 1.00
N GLY A 41 -4.63 -8.66 1.52
CA GLY A 41 -5.19 -9.33 2.68
C GLY A 41 -5.29 -10.84 2.52
N ARG A 42 -5.70 -11.32 1.33
CA ARG A 42 -5.79 -12.77 1.04
C ARG A 42 -4.42 -13.44 1.08
N LEU A 43 -3.43 -12.85 0.40
CA LEU A 43 -2.06 -13.37 0.35
C LEU A 43 -1.43 -13.41 1.76
N VAL A 44 -1.64 -12.38 2.57
CA VAL A 44 -1.19 -12.37 3.97
C VAL A 44 -1.83 -13.51 4.77
N THR A 45 -3.15 -13.71 4.64
CA THR A 45 -3.86 -14.81 5.31
C THR A 45 -3.30 -16.18 4.89
N GLU A 46 -3.03 -16.39 3.61
CA GLU A 46 -2.44 -17.63 3.10
C GLU A 46 -1.06 -17.90 3.70
N TRP A 47 -0.19 -16.89 3.79
CA TRP A 47 1.15 -17.02 4.36
C TRP A 47 1.16 -17.19 5.88
N LEU A 48 0.25 -16.53 6.60
CA LEU A 48 0.06 -16.76 8.04
C LEU A 48 -0.40 -18.19 8.31
N SER A 49 -1.35 -18.70 7.53
CA SER A 49 -1.83 -20.08 7.62
C SER A 49 -0.72 -21.10 7.38
N LYS A 50 0.14 -20.88 6.37
CA LYS A 50 1.34 -21.71 6.12
C LYS A 50 2.30 -21.79 7.31
N ARG A 51 2.30 -20.80 8.21
CA ARG A 51 3.09 -20.79 9.46
C ARG A 51 2.30 -21.22 10.69
N GLY A 52 1.05 -21.66 10.53
CA GLY A 52 0.18 -22.04 11.64
C GLY A 52 -0.26 -20.86 12.52
N ILE A 53 -0.18 -19.61 12.00
CA ILE A 53 -0.62 -18.41 12.72
C ILE A 53 -2.08 -18.15 12.37
N SER A 54 -2.96 -18.18 13.37
CA SER A 54 -4.38 -17.90 13.21
C SER A 54 -4.62 -16.42 12.89
N THR A 55 -5.51 -16.13 11.95
CA THR A 55 -5.92 -14.76 11.64
C THR A 55 -7.17 -14.38 12.43
N ARG A 56 -7.18 -13.17 13.00
CA ARG A 56 -8.34 -12.56 13.65
C ARG A 56 -8.60 -11.20 13.03
N PHE A 57 -9.88 -10.90 12.82
CA PHE A 57 -10.31 -9.59 12.33
C PHE A 57 -11.26 -8.95 13.34
N VAL A 58 -11.15 -7.64 13.48
CA VAL A 58 -12.02 -6.79 14.31
C VAL A 58 -12.37 -5.57 13.46
N HIS A 59 -13.67 -5.32 13.25
CA HIS A 59 -14.16 -4.21 12.40
C HIS A 59 -13.57 -4.17 10.97
N GLY A 60 -13.24 -5.34 10.42
CA GLY A 60 -12.61 -5.44 9.08
C GLY A 60 -11.09 -5.31 9.09
N GLU A 61 -10.49 -4.90 10.22
CA GLU A 61 -9.05 -4.80 10.37
C GLU A 61 -8.42 -6.09 10.90
N ARG A 62 -7.24 -6.42 10.39
CA ARG A 62 -6.48 -7.58 10.87
C ARG A 62 -5.79 -7.22 12.18
N VAL A 63 -6.15 -7.93 13.24
CA VAL A 63 -5.45 -7.83 14.52
C VAL A 63 -4.00 -8.27 14.30
N THR A 64 -3.07 -7.40 14.63
CA THR A 64 -1.67 -7.50 14.23
C THR A 64 -0.78 -7.54 15.47
N ASP A 65 -0.40 -8.74 15.90
CA ASP A 65 0.69 -8.92 16.87
C ASP A 65 2.06 -8.87 16.18
N LYS A 66 3.15 -9.12 16.92
CA LYS A 66 4.52 -8.99 16.38
C LYS A 66 4.79 -10.00 15.26
N ALA A 67 4.39 -11.26 15.44
CA ALA A 67 4.60 -12.31 14.44
C ALA A 67 3.76 -12.04 13.19
N THR A 68 2.54 -11.52 13.37
CA THR A 68 1.67 -11.09 12.29
C THR A 68 2.27 -9.89 11.55
N LEU A 69 2.81 -8.91 12.26
CA LEU A 69 3.44 -7.73 11.65
C LEU A 69 4.65 -8.10 10.78
N GLU A 70 5.50 -9.02 11.25
CA GLU A 70 6.63 -9.53 10.46
C GLU A 70 6.16 -10.17 9.15
N MET A 71 5.10 -10.98 9.22
CA MET A 71 4.52 -11.61 8.03
C MET A 71 3.87 -10.61 7.08
N VAL A 72 3.03 -9.70 7.62
CA VAL A 72 2.39 -8.63 6.86
C VAL A 72 3.44 -7.80 6.12
N THR A 73 4.53 -7.43 6.80
CA THR A 73 5.63 -6.67 6.21
C THR A 73 6.27 -7.43 5.06
N ALA A 74 6.67 -8.69 5.27
CA ALA A 74 7.32 -9.50 4.26
C ALA A 74 6.42 -9.76 3.04
N VAL A 75 5.13 -10.02 3.27
CA VAL A 75 4.20 -10.38 2.20
C VAL A 75 3.74 -9.15 1.42
N LEU A 76 3.40 -8.04 2.09
CA LEU A 76 2.94 -6.85 1.41
C LEU A 76 4.09 -6.13 0.69
N ALA A 77 5.16 -5.78 1.40
CA ALA A 77 6.28 -5.02 0.80
C ALA A 77 7.24 -5.87 -0.03
N GLY A 78 7.31 -7.18 0.27
CA GLY A 78 8.13 -8.13 -0.48
C GLY A 78 7.36 -8.77 -1.63
N LEU A 79 6.44 -9.68 -1.35
CA LEU A 79 5.82 -10.49 -2.40
C LEU A 79 4.83 -9.68 -3.25
N ALA A 80 3.74 -9.18 -2.65
CA ALA A 80 2.66 -8.51 -3.38
C ALA A 80 3.15 -7.26 -4.13
N ASN A 81 3.94 -6.41 -3.46
CA ASN A 81 4.49 -5.21 -4.07
C ASN A 81 5.35 -5.52 -5.29
N LYS A 82 6.23 -6.52 -5.19
CA LYS A 82 7.16 -6.84 -6.28
C LYS A 82 6.49 -7.59 -7.41
N GLU A 83 5.42 -8.34 -7.17
CA GLU A 83 4.58 -8.92 -8.23
C GLU A 83 3.93 -7.80 -9.08
N ILE A 84 3.35 -6.78 -8.45
CA ILE A 84 2.74 -5.65 -9.18
C ILE A 84 3.80 -4.85 -9.94
N VAL A 85 4.92 -4.54 -9.30
CA VAL A 85 6.03 -3.81 -9.95
C VAL A 85 6.60 -4.60 -11.14
N ALA A 86 6.78 -5.92 -10.98
CA ALA A 86 7.26 -6.78 -12.05
C ALA A 86 6.26 -6.81 -13.22
N ALA A 87 4.95 -6.91 -12.93
CA ALA A 87 3.91 -6.90 -13.95
C ALA A 87 3.92 -5.58 -14.75
N ILE A 88 3.91 -4.43 -14.08
CA ILE A 88 3.97 -3.10 -14.74
C ILE A 88 5.22 -2.99 -15.63
N ASN A 89 6.39 -3.34 -15.09
CA ASN A 89 7.65 -3.25 -15.83
C ASN A 89 7.70 -4.23 -17.02
N SER A 90 7.11 -5.42 -16.90
CA SER A 90 7.06 -6.42 -17.97
C SER A 90 6.24 -5.98 -19.19
N LEU A 91 5.26 -5.09 -18.98
CA LEU A 91 4.45 -4.49 -20.05
C LEU A 91 5.04 -3.18 -20.60
N GLY A 92 6.27 -2.83 -20.21
CA GLY A 92 6.96 -1.61 -20.66
C GLY A 92 6.61 -0.34 -19.89
N GLY A 93 5.91 -0.46 -18.75
CA GLY A 93 5.80 0.62 -17.78
C GLY A 93 7.12 0.82 -17.02
N ARG A 94 7.16 1.88 -16.20
CA ARG A 94 8.29 2.17 -15.31
C ARG A 94 7.75 2.31 -13.89
N ALA A 95 7.90 1.28 -13.07
CA ALA A 95 7.45 1.26 -11.68
C ALA A 95 8.58 1.03 -10.68
N ILE A 96 8.48 1.69 -9.53
CA ILE A 96 9.32 1.45 -8.36
C ILE A 96 8.42 1.15 -7.17
N GLY A 97 8.70 0.02 -6.52
CA GLY A 97 7.97 -0.43 -5.36
C GLY A 97 8.56 0.09 -4.06
N ILE A 98 7.75 0.78 -3.27
CA ILE A 98 8.06 1.30 -1.93
C ILE A 98 6.95 0.92 -0.94
N SER A 99 7.17 1.20 0.32
CA SER A 99 6.18 1.18 1.40
C SER A 99 6.07 2.57 2.02
N GLY A 100 5.08 2.79 2.90
CA GLY A 100 5.03 4.03 3.66
C GLY A 100 6.18 4.23 4.66
N VAL A 101 7.02 3.22 4.89
CA VAL A 101 8.24 3.36 5.71
C VAL A 101 9.35 4.08 4.95
N ASP A 102 9.42 3.89 3.63
CA ASP A 102 10.51 4.40 2.79
C ASP A 102 10.48 5.93 2.73
N GLY A 103 11.57 6.56 3.16
CA GLY A 103 11.66 8.01 3.28
C GLY A 103 10.71 8.63 4.33
N GLY A 104 10.06 7.83 5.17
CA GLY A 104 9.05 8.31 6.11
C GLY A 104 7.77 8.81 5.44
N LEU A 105 7.44 8.26 4.26
CA LEU A 105 6.27 8.62 3.44
C LEU A 105 4.96 8.63 4.26
N ILE A 106 4.74 7.63 5.11
CA ILE A 106 3.57 7.54 5.97
C ILE A 106 4.04 7.45 7.42
N GLN A 107 3.60 8.40 8.24
CA GLN A 107 3.90 8.46 9.66
C GLN A 107 2.61 8.31 10.46
N SER A 108 2.66 7.40 11.43
CA SER A 108 1.46 6.91 12.10
C SER A 108 1.67 6.69 13.60
N ARG A 109 0.55 6.44 14.27
CA ARG A 109 0.45 5.93 15.64
C ARG A 109 -0.48 4.72 15.67
N ILE A 110 -0.46 3.96 16.76
CA ILE A 110 -1.41 2.88 16.99
C ILE A 110 -2.85 3.44 16.97
N GLU A 111 -3.73 2.78 16.21
CA GLU A 111 -5.14 3.17 16.09
C GLU A 111 -5.94 2.75 17.32
N ASP A 112 -5.85 1.48 17.66
CA ASP A 112 -6.54 0.88 18.81
C ASP A 112 -5.66 -0.21 19.42
N ILE A 113 -5.57 -0.21 20.75
CA ILE A 113 -4.83 -1.22 21.51
C ILE A 113 -5.39 -2.64 21.26
N GLU A 114 -6.68 -2.80 20.98
CA GLU A 114 -7.30 -4.09 20.69
C GLU A 114 -6.86 -4.69 19.34
N LEU A 115 -6.40 -3.84 18.41
CA LEU A 115 -5.88 -4.23 17.10
C LEU A 115 -4.38 -4.53 17.11
N GLY A 116 -3.67 -4.17 18.19
CA GLY A 116 -2.22 -4.36 18.30
C GLY A 116 -1.43 -3.33 17.48
N TYR A 117 -0.58 -3.80 16.57
CA TYR A 117 0.28 -2.95 15.72
C TYR A 117 -0.41 -2.51 14.42
N VAL A 118 -1.70 -2.19 14.52
CA VAL A 118 -2.46 -1.51 13.46
C VAL A 118 -2.39 0.00 13.70
N GLY A 119 -2.08 0.75 12.65
CA GLY A 119 -1.86 2.19 12.73
C GLY A 119 -2.90 3.01 11.98
N THR A 120 -3.08 4.24 12.46
CA THR A 120 -3.81 5.29 11.75
C THR A 120 -2.82 6.35 11.24
N VAL A 121 -3.08 6.91 10.06
CA VAL A 121 -2.19 7.90 9.43
C VAL A 121 -2.29 9.22 10.19
N VAL A 122 -1.13 9.80 10.54
CA VAL A 122 -1.03 11.11 11.18
C VAL A 122 -0.45 12.14 10.22
N LYS A 123 0.52 11.73 9.41
CA LYS A 123 1.19 12.60 8.44
C LYS A 123 1.64 11.80 7.21
N VAL A 124 1.50 12.41 6.05
CA VAL A 124 2.10 11.94 4.79
C VAL A 124 3.17 12.93 4.36
N ASP A 125 4.39 12.44 4.12
CA ASP A 125 5.47 13.22 3.50
C ASP A 125 5.54 12.86 2.00
N THR A 126 5.14 13.79 1.13
CA THR A 126 5.03 13.53 -0.31
C THR A 126 6.37 13.53 -1.04
N ALA A 127 7.46 13.97 -0.41
CA ALA A 127 8.74 14.13 -1.08
C ALA A 127 9.26 12.84 -1.78
N PRO A 128 9.15 11.63 -1.19
CA PRO A 128 9.52 10.40 -1.88
C PRO A 128 8.67 10.13 -3.14
N LEU A 129 7.36 10.41 -3.09
CA LEU A 129 6.48 10.22 -4.24
C LEU A 129 6.79 11.24 -5.34
N GLU A 130 6.94 12.50 -4.99
CA GLU A 130 7.25 13.57 -5.94
C GLU A 130 8.58 13.31 -6.67
N ALA A 131 9.61 12.86 -5.95
CA ALA A 131 10.89 12.51 -6.56
C ALA A 131 10.76 11.38 -7.59
N LEU A 132 10.00 10.32 -7.27
CA LEU A 132 9.77 9.20 -8.18
C LEU A 132 8.93 9.62 -9.40
N LEU A 133 7.88 10.41 -9.19
CA LEU A 133 7.02 10.93 -10.25
C LEU A 133 7.81 11.84 -11.20
N GLN A 134 8.63 12.75 -10.67
CA GLN A 134 9.49 13.63 -11.48
C GLN A 134 10.51 12.84 -12.31
N ALA A 135 11.00 11.71 -11.80
CA ALA A 135 11.88 10.80 -12.54
C ALA A 135 11.14 9.91 -13.58
N GLY A 136 9.82 10.02 -13.65
CA GLY A 136 8.96 9.30 -14.60
C GLY A 136 8.62 7.87 -14.18
N TYR A 137 8.69 7.55 -12.88
CA TYR A 137 8.28 6.26 -12.34
C TYR A 137 6.85 6.33 -11.76
N ILE A 138 6.13 5.20 -11.82
CA ILE A 138 4.93 4.92 -11.02
C ILE A 138 5.40 4.42 -9.65
N PRO A 139 5.16 5.16 -8.55
CA PRO A 139 5.35 4.63 -7.21
C PRO A 139 4.26 3.58 -6.93
N VAL A 140 4.67 2.39 -6.52
CA VAL A 140 3.77 1.31 -6.06
C VAL A 140 3.96 1.16 -4.55
N VAL A 141 2.97 1.58 -3.77
CA VAL A 141 3.06 1.76 -2.32
C VAL A 141 2.36 0.62 -1.58
N SER A 142 3.11 -0.07 -0.72
CA SER A 142 2.56 -1.00 0.27
C SER A 142 2.06 -0.26 1.52
N PRO A 143 0.95 -0.72 2.13
CA PRO A 143 0.28 -0.01 3.22
C PRO A 143 0.91 -0.36 4.59
N LEU A 144 2.18 -0.01 4.72
CA LEU A 144 2.94 -0.03 5.98
C LEU A 144 3.31 1.40 6.33
N SER A 145 3.52 1.71 7.60
CA SER A 145 3.89 3.06 8.02
C SER A 145 5.00 3.05 9.06
N LEU A 146 5.68 4.19 9.19
CA LEU A 146 6.62 4.46 10.26
C LEU A 146 5.85 4.86 11.54
N HIS A 147 6.01 4.08 12.59
CA HIS A 147 5.48 4.37 13.93
C HIS A 147 6.24 5.56 14.53
N SER A 148 5.78 6.77 14.24
CA SER A 148 6.51 8.01 14.55
C SER A 148 5.85 8.82 15.67
N PHE A 149 4.59 8.51 15.99
CA PHE A 149 3.78 9.24 16.96
C PHE A 149 3.32 8.32 18.07
N ASP A 150 3.28 8.84 19.30
CA ASP A 150 2.80 8.14 20.50
C ASP A 150 3.44 6.76 20.73
N LYS A 151 4.66 6.55 20.21
CA LYS A 151 5.33 5.25 20.13
C LYS A 151 5.84 4.79 21.50
N PRO A 152 5.36 3.65 22.04
CA PRO A 152 5.94 3.03 23.22
C PRO A 152 7.41 2.63 22.97
N LYS A 153 8.23 2.65 24.03
CA LYS A 153 9.67 2.40 23.96
C LYS A 153 10.01 1.08 23.23
N ASP A 154 9.24 0.03 23.49
CA ASP A 154 9.48 -1.32 22.95
C ASP A 154 8.57 -1.69 21.76
N ALA A 155 7.77 -0.74 21.27
CA ALA A 155 6.93 -0.97 20.09
C ALA A 155 7.78 -0.98 18.80
N PRO A 156 7.42 -1.83 17.82
CA PRO A 156 8.10 -1.88 16.54
C PRO A 156 8.00 -0.52 15.83
N PRO A 157 9.01 -0.18 15.01
CA PRO A 157 8.99 1.07 14.23
C PRO A 157 8.04 1.00 13.02
N ILE A 158 7.43 -0.15 12.74
CA ILE A 158 6.52 -0.36 11.61
C ILE A 158 5.11 -0.61 12.17
N LEU A 159 4.09 -0.07 11.53
CA LEU A 159 2.69 -0.45 11.74
C LEU A 159 2.07 -0.97 10.44
N ASN A 160 1.14 -1.91 10.58
CA ASN A 160 0.23 -2.31 9.52
C ASN A 160 -0.88 -1.27 9.39
N ILE A 161 -1.27 -0.88 8.18
CA ILE A 161 -2.41 0.01 7.93
C ILE A 161 -3.27 -0.60 6.83
N ASN A 162 -4.57 -0.34 6.87
CA ASN A 162 -5.44 -0.61 5.75
C ASN A 162 -5.05 0.21 4.51
N ALA A 163 -5.06 -0.44 3.34
CA ALA A 163 -4.71 0.19 2.08
C ALA A 163 -5.66 1.33 1.67
N ASP A 164 -6.93 1.26 2.07
CA ASP A 164 -7.93 2.26 1.67
C ASP A 164 -7.67 3.63 2.30
N PRO A 165 -7.51 3.74 3.64
CA PRO A 165 -7.03 4.97 4.27
C PRO A 165 -5.70 5.47 3.70
N VAL A 166 -4.74 4.58 3.45
CA VAL A 166 -3.44 4.97 2.87
C VAL A 166 -3.62 5.65 1.51
N ALA A 167 -4.45 5.08 0.63
CA ALA A 167 -4.72 5.65 -0.68
C ALA A 167 -5.43 7.02 -0.57
N GLY A 168 -6.38 7.13 0.36
CA GLY A 168 -7.07 8.39 0.68
C GLY A 168 -6.12 9.49 1.14
N GLU A 169 -5.28 9.19 2.12
CA GLU A 169 -4.34 10.14 2.73
C GLU A 169 -3.23 10.55 1.76
N ILE A 170 -2.71 9.61 0.94
CA ILE A 170 -1.77 9.95 -0.14
C ILE A 170 -2.43 10.87 -1.17
N ALA A 171 -3.66 10.55 -1.60
CA ALA A 171 -4.38 11.37 -2.58
C ALA A 171 -4.63 12.79 -2.05
N ALA A 172 -5.03 12.92 -0.78
CA ALA A 172 -5.22 14.21 -0.12
C ALA A 172 -3.90 15.00 -0.03
N ALA A 173 -2.82 14.36 0.43
CA ALA A 173 -1.54 15.01 0.65
C ALA A 173 -0.87 15.50 -0.64
N ILE A 174 -0.96 14.71 -1.73
CA ILE A 174 -0.36 15.07 -3.03
C ILE A 174 -1.28 15.95 -3.89
N GLY A 175 -2.52 16.22 -3.44
CA GLY A 175 -3.51 16.98 -4.21
C GLY A 175 -3.91 16.27 -5.50
N ALA A 176 -4.15 14.96 -5.43
CA ALA A 176 -4.51 14.14 -6.58
C ALA A 176 -5.81 14.62 -7.26
N GLU A 177 -5.88 14.55 -8.59
CA GLU A 177 -7.10 14.86 -9.34
C GLU A 177 -8.16 13.78 -9.13
N ARG A 178 -7.74 12.53 -9.00
CA ARG A 178 -8.62 11.37 -8.84
C ARG A 178 -8.03 10.38 -7.87
N LEU A 179 -8.90 9.78 -7.07
CA LEU A 179 -8.66 8.57 -6.31
C LEU A 179 -9.61 7.49 -6.85
N ILE A 180 -9.05 6.41 -7.38
CA ILE A 180 -9.80 5.32 -7.99
C ILE A 180 -9.61 4.06 -7.15
N PHE A 181 -10.71 3.48 -6.67
CA PHE A 181 -10.70 2.20 -5.97
C PHE A 181 -11.07 1.09 -6.94
N LEU A 182 -10.16 0.14 -7.14
CA LEU A 182 -10.42 -1.09 -7.87
C LEU A 182 -10.78 -2.17 -6.85
N THR A 183 -12.05 -2.54 -6.85
CA THR A 183 -12.64 -3.50 -5.93
C THR A 183 -13.34 -4.62 -6.70
N ASP A 184 -13.60 -5.72 -6.03
CA ASP A 184 -14.26 -6.93 -6.55
C ASP A 184 -15.80 -6.86 -6.49
N VAL A 185 -16.36 -5.68 -6.19
CA VAL A 185 -17.81 -5.40 -6.17
C VAL A 185 -18.15 -4.27 -7.14
N ALA A 186 -19.42 -4.20 -7.56
CA ALA A 186 -19.86 -3.24 -8.58
C ALA A 186 -19.80 -1.77 -8.14
N GLY A 187 -19.67 -1.52 -6.83
CA GLY A 187 -19.74 -0.21 -6.19
C GLY A 187 -20.65 -0.23 -4.97
#